data_AF-A0A7M2SAJ6-F1
#
_entry.id   AF-A0A7M2SAJ6-F1
#
_cell.length_a   1.000
_cell.length_b   1.000
_cell.length_c   1.000
_cell.angle_alpha   90.00
_cell.angle_beta   90.00
_cell.angle_gamma   90.00
#
_symmetry.space_group_name_H-M   'P 1'
#
loop_
_entity.id
_entity.type
_entity.pdbx_description
1 polymer ?
#
loop_
_entity_poly.entity_id
_entity_poly.type
_entity_poly.pdbx_seq_one_letter_code
_entity_poly.pdbx_strand_id
1 'polypeptide(L)'
;MSSRAAVARRRPRPRPLQALETGADPNDGCGTREELLIAEAAKVPEQGSDCRLSGGRRLSYYDEITVTDLPELDVDHMVPLKESWSSGAWKWTDGRREAVTNHLPPTLPWSRSQPGPTGPRG
;
A
#
# COMPACT_ATOMS: atom_id res chain seq x y z
N MET A 1 -51.28 -12.00 9.07
CA MET A 1 -49.95 -12.58 9.33
C MET A 1 -49.22 -12.73 8.00
N SER A 2 -48.19 -11.94 7.72
CA SER A 2 -47.36 -12.18 6.52
C SER A 2 -45.95 -11.66 6.79
N SER A 3 -45.06 -12.57 7.19
CA SER A 3 -43.63 -12.29 7.27
C SER A 3 -42.99 -12.64 5.95
N ARG A 4 -42.51 -11.64 5.21
CA ARG A 4 -41.58 -11.85 4.10
C ARG A 4 -40.23 -12.29 4.68
N ALA A 5 -39.79 -13.49 4.35
CA ALA A 5 -38.44 -13.95 4.62
C ALA A 5 -37.44 -13.03 3.89
N ALA A 6 -36.48 -12.48 4.63
CA ALA A 6 -35.37 -11.74 4.04
C ALA A 6 -34.48 -12.73 3.26
N VAL A 7 -34.38 -12.54 1.95
CA VAL A 7 -33.37 -13.23 1.13
C VAL A 7 -32.00 -12.84 1.66
N ALA A 8 -31.29 -13.79 2.27
CA ALA A 8 -29.90 -13.62 2.67
C ALA A 8 -29.09 -13.36 1.40
N ARG A 9 -28.71 -12.09 1.18
CA ARG A 9 -27.80 -11.71 0.10
C ARG A 9 -26.49 -12.46 0.34
N ARG A 10 -26.17 -13.44 -0.51
CA ARG A 10 -24.87 -14.11 -0.50
C ARG A 10 -23.80 -13.02 -0.58
N ARG A 11 -22.89 -13.01 0.39
CA ARG A 11 -21.79 -12.03 0.43
C ARG A 11 -20.93 -12.26 -0.82
N PRO A 12 -20.72 -11.25 -1.69
CA PRO A 12 -19.79 -11.41 -2.79
C PRO A 12 -18.41 -11.73 -2.21
N ARG A 13 -17.73 -12.72 -2.79
CA ARG A 13 -16.34 -13.01 -2.43
C ARG A 13 -15.50 -11.75 -2.70
N PRO A 14 -14.62 -11.33 -1.78
CA PRO A 14 -13.72 -10.21 -2.06
C PRO A 14 -12.95 -10.52 -3.36
N ARG A 15 -12.87 -9.53 -4.27
CA ARG A 15 -12.05 -9.63 -5.47
C ARG A 15 -10.60 -9.96 -5.06
N PRO A 16 -9.84 -10.69 -5.90
CA PRO A 16 -8.43 -10.93 -5.64
C PRO A 16 -7.68 -9.60 -5.49
N LEU A 17 -6.63 -9.59 -4.65
CA LEU A 17 -5.74 -8.48 -4.28
C LEU A 17 -5.05 -7.74 -5.46
N GLN A 18 -5.43 -8.01 -6.71
CA GLN A 18 -4.77 -7.53 -7.94
C GLN A 18 -4.99 -6.03 -8.24
N ALA A 19 -5.80 -5.32 -7.45
CA ALA A 19 -6.07 -3.89 -7.62
C ALA A 19 -5.02 -2.98 -6.93
N LEU A 20 -4.08 -3.57 -6.19
CA LEU A 20 -3.04 -2.84 -5.46
C LEU A 20 -1.81 -2.50 -6.33
N GLU A 21 -1.81 -2.93 -7.59
CA GLU A 21 -0.61 -2.99 -8.45
C GLU A 21 -0.60 -1.90 -9.54
N THR A 22 -1.63 -1.05 -9.64
CA THR A 22 -1.78 -0.10 -10.77
C THR A 22 -1.31 1.32 -10.50
N GLY A 23 -0.91 1.66 -9.27
CA GLY A 23 -0.46 3.03 -8.98
C GLY A 23 -1.55 4.10 -9.15
N ALA A 24 -1.14 5.36 -9.07
CA ALA A 24 -1.93 6.53 -9.39
C ALA A 24 -2.03 6.77 -10.90
N ASP A 25 -1.00 6.39 -11.68
CA ASP A 25 -1.08 6.27 -13.14
C ASP A 25 -1.08 4.79 -13.60
N PRO A 26 -2.25 4.21 -13.97
CA PRO A 26 -2.35 2.82 -14.36
C PRO A 26 -1.65 2.44 -15.67
N ASN A 27 -1.02 3.39 -16.37
CA ASN A 27 -0.41 3.17 -17.68
C ASN A 27 1.12 3.16 -17.68
N ASP A 28 1.76 3.56 -16.57
CA ASP A 28 3.23 3.66 -16.50
C ASP A 28 3.91 2.36 -16.02
N GLY A 29 3.11 1.39 -15.55
CA GLY A 29 3.58 0.11 -15.06
C GLY A 29 4.20 0.17 -13.66
N CYS A 30 4.04 1.28 -12.95
CA CYS A 30 4.45 1.45 -11.56
C CYS A 30 3.29 1.18 -10.60
N GLY A 31 3.60 0.47 -9.52
CA GLY A 31 2.69 0.38 -8.38
C GLY A 31 2.74 1.65 -7.54
N THR A 32 1.73 1.82 -6.68
CA THR A 32 1.61 2.95 -5.74
C THR A 32 2.87 3.10 -4.87
N ARG A 33 3.52 1.98 -4.54
CA ARG A 33 4.74 1.96 -3.73
C ARG A 33 5.89 2.64 -4.47
N GLU A 34 6.13 2.25 -5.72
CA GLU A 34 7.25 2.74 -6.52
C GLU A 34 7.08 4.23 -6.83
N GLU A 35 5.86 4.66 -7.19
CA GLU A 35 5.53 6.07 -7.40
C GLU A 35 5.82 6.91 -6.16
N LEU A 36 5.42 6.43 -4.97
CA LEU A 36 5.69 7.11 -3.71
C LEU A 36 7.19 7.22 -3.43
N LEU A 37 7.94 6.13 -3.64
CA LEU A 37 9.39 6.11 -3.42
C LEU A 37 10.11 7.10 -4.34
N ILE A 38 9.65 7.27 -5.59
CA ILE A 38 10.17 8.28 -6.52
C ILE A 38 9.81 9.69 -6.05
N ALA A 39 8.53 9.94 -5.74
CA ALA A 39 8.00 11.27 -5.41
C ALA A 39 8.65 11.87 -4.15
N GLU A 40 9.02 11.01 -3.21
CA GLU A 40 9.49 11.43 -1.89
C GLU A 40 11.01 11.29 -1.68
N ALA A 41 11.73 10.86 -2.72
CA ALA A 41 13.16 10.66 -2.64
C ALA A 41 13.92 11.98 -2.48
N ALA A 42 14.84 12.04 -1.52
CA ALA A 42 15.84 13.10 -1.45
C ALA A 42 16.90 12.98 -2.56
N LYS A 43 17.17 11.76 -3.03
CA LYS A 43 17.87 11.48 -4.29
C LYS A 43 17.02 10.49 -5.07
N VAL A 44 16.52 10.91 -6.23
CA VAL A 44 15.67 10.08 -7.10
C VAL A 44 16.41 8.77 -7.45
N PRO A 45 15.76 7.59 -7.31
CA PRO A 45 16.33 6.32 -7.72
C PRO A 45 16.37 6.19 -9.25
N GLU A 46 17.17 5.27 -9.76
CA GLU A 46 17.08 4.87 -11.17
C GLU A 46 15.87 3.95 -11.34
N GLN A 47 15.07 4.18 -12.39
CA GLN A 47 13.92 3.35 -12.74
C GLN A 47 14.27 2.48 -13.95
N GLY A 48 14.31 1.17 -13.74
CA GLY A 48 14.52 0.17 -14.79
C GLY A 48 13.21 -0.28 -15.45
N SER A 49 13.27 -1.38 -16.20
CA SER A 49 12.07 -2.03 -16.76
C SER A 49 11.13 -2.49 -15.63
N ASP A 50 9.83 -2.52 -15.91
CA ASP A 50 8.78 -2.94 -14.98
C ASP A 50 8.79 -2.15 -13.66
N CYS A 51 9.17 -0.87 -13.73
CA CYS A 51 9.28 0.05 -12.60
C CYS A 51 10.21 -0.43 -11.46
N ARG A 52 11.19 -1.27 -11.78
CA ARG A 52 12.17 -1.71 -10.78
C ARG A 52 13.10 -0.55 -10.42
N LEU A 53 13.07 -0.14 -9.15
CA LEU A 53 13.93 0.93 -8.63
C LEU A 53 15.30 0.40 -8.19
N SER A 54 16.35 1.21 -8.37
CA SER A 54 17.68 0.97 -7.80
C SER A 54 18.31 2.24 -7.23
N GLY A 55 18.91 2.11 -6.05
CA GLY A 55 19.56 3.20 -5.34
C GLY A 55 18.57 4.23 -4.80
N GLY A 56 18.90 5.51 -5.01
CA GLY A 56 18.17 6.63 -4.43
C GLY A 56 18.54 6.91 -2.98
N ARG A 57 17.85 7.85 -2.34
CA ARG A 57 18.08 8.18 -0.93
C ARG A 57 16.89 8.88 -0.34
N ARG A 58 16.56 8.60 0.92
CA ARG A 58 15.55 9.34 1.68
C ARG A 58 15.95 9.42 3.15
N LEU A 59 15.41 10.42 3.85
CA LEU A 59 15.51 10.55 5.31
C LEU A 59 14.28 9.93 5.98
N SER A 60 14.50 9.01 6.92
CA SER A 60 13.44 8.31 7.64
C SER A 60 12.71 9.26 8.56
N TYR A 61 11.38 9.22 8.51
CA TYR A 61 10.53 10.03 9.37
C TYR A 61 10.62 9.59 10.84
N TYR A 62 10.83 8.29 11.10
CA TYR A 62 10.73 7.73 12.44
C TYR A 62 12.02 7.80 13.26
N ASP A 63 13.17 7.61 12.60
CA ASP A 63 14.47 7.46 13.26
C ASP A 63 15.55 8.42 12.77
N GLU A 64 15.20 9.35 11.86
CA GLU A 64 16.11 10.33 11.25
C GLU A 64 17.32 9.69 10.54
N ILE A 65 17.24 8.41 10.18
CA ILE A 65 18.31 7.72 9.46
C ILE A 65 18.11 7.88 7.96
N THR A 66 19.20 8.21 7.28
CA THR A 66 19.22 8.27 5.82
C THR A 66 19.39 6.87 5.26
N VAL A 67 18.44 6.42 4.45
CA VAL A 67 18.51 5.13 3.73
C VAL A 67 18.86 5.40 2.27
N THR A 68 19.83 4.63 1.75
CA THR A 68 20.42 4.79 0.41
C THR A 68 19.97 3.72 -0.59
N ASP A 69 19.13 2.78 -0.15
CA ASP A 69 18.53 1.77 -1.02
C ASP A 69 17.01 1.83 -0.80
N LEU A 70 16.32 2.64 -1.61
CA LEU A 70 14.87 2.83 -1.51
C LEU A 70 14.06 1.53 -1.67
N PRO A 71 14.49 0.56 -2.51
CA PRO A 71 13.92 -0.79 -2.52
C PRO A 71 13.83 -1.49 -1.16
N GLU A 72 14.71 -1.21 -0.19
CA GLU A 72 14.68 -1.79 1.17
C GLU A 72 13.72 -1.07 2.13
N LEU A 73 12.87 -0.18 1.62
CA LEU A 73 11.90 0.55 2.43
C LEU A 73 10.51 -0.07 2.34
N ASP A 74 9.84 -0.14 3.48
CA ASP A 74 8.43 -0.49 3.57
C ASP A 74 7.58 0.78 3.62
N VAL A 75 6.46 0.75 2.89
CA VAL A 75 5.45 1.81 2.87
C VAL A 75 4.29 1.36 3.75
N ASP A 76 4.17 2.00 4.90
CA ASP A 76 3.19 1.63 5.90
C ASP A 76 1.87 2.39 5.74
N HIS A 77 0.76 1.67 5.98
CA HIS A 77 -0.53 2.31 6.15
C HIS A 77 -0.63 2.88 7.56
N MET A 78 -0.77 4.20 7.66
CA MET A 78 -0.87 4.89 8.97
C MET A 78 -2.09 4.46 9.80
N VAL A 79 -3.17 4.03 9.14
CA VAL A 79 -4.35 3.49 9.81
C VAL A 79 -4.41 1.99 9.53
N PRO A 80 -4.28 1.13 10.54
CA PRO A 80 -4.39 -0.31 10.35
C PRO A 80 -5.73 -0.68 9.71
N LEU A 81 -5.73 -1.69 8.84
CA LEU A 81 -6.92 -2.14 8.14
C LEU A 81 -8.06 -2.53 9.10
N LYS A 82 -7.72 -3.15 10.23
CA LYS A 82 -8.69 -3.52 11.28
C LYS A 82 -9.38 -2.30 11.88
N GLU A 83 -8.64 -1.23 12.11
CA GLU A 83 -9.19 0.01 12.66
C GLU A 83 -10.09 0.69 11.62
N SER A 84 -9.63 0.77 10.36
CA SER A 84 -10.45 1.28 9.25
C SER A 84 -11.77 0.53 9.11
N TRP A 85 -11.74 -0.81 9.25
CA TRP A 85 -12.94 -1.63 9.21
C TRP A 85 -13.89 -1.35 10.37
N SER A 86 -13.37 -1.30 11.60
CA SER A 86 -14.14 -0.99 12.82
C SER A 86 -14.79 0.39 12.75
N SER A 87 -14.14 1.37 12.10
CA SER A 87 -14.66 2.73 11.87
C SER A 87 -15.67 2.83 10.71
N GLY A 88 -16.02 1.73 10.05
CA GLY A 88 -17.11 1.71 9.07
C GLY A 88 -16.70 1.46 7.60
N ALA A 89 -15.43 1.16 7.32
CA ALA A 89 -14.98 0.82 5.96
C ALA A 89 -15.68 -0.43 5.38
N TRP A 90 -16.33 -1.23 6.22
CA TRP A 90 -17.20 -2.33 5.79
C TRP A 90 -18.39 -1.89 4.93
N LYS A 91 -18.82 -0.62 5.03
CA LYS A 91 -19.89 -0.04 4.20
C LYS A 91 -19.39 0.51 2.87
N TRP A 92 -18.08 0.66 2.69
CA TRP A 92 -17.53 1.29 1.49
C TRP A 92 -17.71 0.41 0.25
N THR A 93 -17.85 1.07 -0.90
CA THR A 93 -17.77 0.40 -2.20
C THR A 93 -16.35 -0.11 -2.42
N ASP A 94 -16.19 -1.11 -3.30
CA ASP A 94 -14.88 -1.66 -3.62
C ASP A 94 -13.94 -0.58 -4.18
N GLY A 95 -14.43 0.26 -5.10
CA GLY A 95 -13.64 1.36 -5.65
C GLY A 95 -13.22 2.41 -4.61
N ARG A 96 -14.00 2.61 -3.53
CA ARG A 96 -13.56 3.49 -2.44
C ARG A 96 -12.47 2.85 -1.58
N ARG A 97 -12.50 1.54 -1.37
CA ARG A 97 -11.44 0.85 -0.63
C ARG A 97 -10.14 0.88 -1.41
N GLU A 98 -10.22 0.58 -2.69
CA GLU A 98 -9.11 0.66 -3.64
C GLU A 98 -8.50 2.07 -3.68
N ALA A 99 -9.33 3.11 -3.85
CA ALA A 99 -8.85 4.49 -3.86
C ALA A 99 -8.14 4.89 -2.56
N VAL A 100 -8.56 4.38 -1.40
CA VAL A 100 -7.89 4.67 -0.11
C VAL A 100 -6.59 3.89 0.04
N THR A 101 -6.52 2.65 -0.46
CA THR A 101 -5.29 1.85 -0.42
C THR A 101 -4.24 2.35 -1.42
N ASN A 102 -4.68 2.90 -2.55
CA ASN A 102 -3.83 3.48 -3.59
C ASN A 102 -3.65 5.00 -3.43
N HIS A 103 -4.10 5.59 -2.32
CA HIS A 103 -3.96 7.02 -2.09
C HIS A 103 -2.51 7.38 -1.77
N LEU A 104 -1.94 8.34 -2.51
CA LEU A 104 -0.65 8.94 -2.26
C LEU A 104 -0.82 10.27 -1.49
N PRO A 105 -0.83 10.28 -0.13
CA PRO A 105 -0.79 11.54 0.59
C PRO A 105 0.62 12.16 0.46
N PRO A 106 0.75 13.49 0.56
CA PRO A 106 2.01 14.21 0.31
C PRO A 106 3.14 13.95 1.30
N THR A 107 2.94 13.07 2.28
CA THR A 107 3.97 12.51 3.16
C THR A 107 3.43 11.21 3.79
N LEU A 108 3.77 10.04 3.24
CA LEU A 108 3.67 8.80 4.03
C LEU A 108 4.97 8.60 4.81
N PRO A 109 4.88 8.34 6.13
CA PRO A 109 6.04 7.91 6.88
C PRO A 109 6.40 6.49 6.41
N TRP A 110 7.69 6.28 6.22
CA TRP A 110 8.27 5.04 5.75
C TRP A 110 9.19 4.51 6.85
N SER A 111 9.30 3.20 6.94
CA SER A 111 10.24 2.54 7.83
C SER A 111 11.26 1.75 7.01
N ARG A 112 12.46 1.61 7.56
CA ARG A 112 13.42 0.64 7.01
C ARG A 112 12.81 -0.74 7.17
N SER A 113 12.91 -1.60 6.16
CA SER A 113 12.47 -2.98 6.33
C SER A 113 13.16 -3.56 7.55
N GLN A 114 12.36 -3.95 8.54
CA GLN A 114 12.88 -4.71 9.66
C GLN A 114 13.48 -5.98 9.06
N PRO A 115 14.67 -6.43 9.48
CA PRO A 115 15.09 -7.78 9.15
C PRO A 115 13.95 -8.69 9.62
N GLY A 116 13.31 -9.37 8.66
CA GLY A 116 12.25 -10.32 8.98
C GLY A 116 12.75 -11.28 10.06
N PRO A 117 11.86 -11.84 10.91
CA PRO A 117 12.31 -12.74 11.97
C PRO A 117 13.22 -13.79 11.33
N THR A 118 14.50 -13.80 11.73
CA THR A 118 15.49 -14.76 11.28
C THR A 118 15.13 -16.11 11.90
N GLY A 119 14.03 -16.70 11.42
CA GLY A 119 13.69 -18.08 11.66
C GLY A 119 14.45 -18.93 10.62
N PRO A 120 15.04 -20.06 11.03
CA PRO A 120 15.62 -20.97 10.06
C PRO A 120 14.53 -21.41 9.08
N ARG A 121 14.83 -21.30 7.78
CA ARG A 121 14.03 -21.94 6.73
C ARG A 121 14.18 -23.45 6.91
N GLY A 122 13.17 -24.07 7.53
CA GLY A 122 12.99 -25.52 7.57
C GLY A 122 12.23 -26.01 6.35
#